data_AF-A0A556V5N2-F1
#
_entry.id   AF-A0A556V5N2-F1
#
_cell.length_a   1.000
_cell.length_b   1.000
_cell.length_c   1.000
_cell.angle_alpha   90.00
_cell.angle_beta   90.00
_cell.angle_gamma   90.00
#
_symmetry.space_group_name_H-M   'P 1'
#
loop_
_entity.id
_entity.type
_entity.pdbx_description
1 polymer ?
#
loop_
_entity_poly.entity_id
_entity_poly.type
_entity_poly.pdbx_seq_one_letter_code
_entity_poly.pdbx_strand_id
1 'polypeptide(L)'
;MTGAYNNFFRMFDRASRRDVTLEASREVCKRRAVLRPRRVCVGKKRRENDISVDSLDFRKKILHTAWHPTDNIIAIAASNNLFIFQDRHGPGHLGSHHLEQDKPLQLQDTTRQ
;
A
#
# COMPACT_ATOMS: atom_id res chain seq x y z
N MET A 1 12.30 5.04 3.00
CA MET A 1 11.00 5.18 3.68
C MET A 1 11.16 6.14 4.84
N THR A 2 10.10 6.86 5.24
CA THR A 2 10.11 7.72 6.43
C THR A 2 8.80 7.63 7.18
N GLY A 3 8.84 7.85 8.49
CA GLY A 3 7.65 8.12 9.29
C GLY A 3 7.19 9.57 9.16
N ALA A 4 5.94 9.82 9.55
CA ALA A 4 5.29 11.12 9.59
C ALA A 4 4.27 11.16 10.75
N TYR A 5 3.54 12.27 10.86
CA TYR A 5 2.45 12.47 11.82
C TYR A 5 1.17 11.74 11.40
N ASN A 6 0.16 11.74 12.27
CA ASN A 6 -1.13 11.10 12.05
C ASN A 6 -1.05 9.59 11.73
N ASN A 7 -0.06 8.89 12.30
CA ASN A 7 0.30 7.51 11.94
C ASN A 7 0.57 7.32 10.44
N PHE A 8 1.04 8.34 9.75
CA PHE A 8 1.41 8.22 8.34
C PHE A 8 2.87 7.83 8.19
N PHE A 9 3.15 7.08 7.14
CA PHE A 9 4.50 6.81 6.65
C PHE A 9 4.52 6.99 5.14
N ARG A 10 5.69 7.32 4.61
CA ARG A 10 5.87 7.59 3.18
C ARG A 10 6.92 6.67 2.59
N MET A 11 6.54 6.01 1.52
CA MET A 11 7.42 5.15 0.72
C MET A 11 7.79 5.90 -0.55
N PHE A 12 9.05 5.83 -0.93
CA PHE A 12 9.61 6.48 -2.11
C PHE A 12 10.24 5.39 -2.98
N ASP A 13 9.79 5.30 -4.22
CA ASP A 13 10.46 4.48 -5.22
C ASP A 13 11.50 5.33 -5.95
N ARG A 14 12.75 4.89 -5.87
CA ARG A 14 13.89 5.56 -6.51
C ARG A 14 13.86 5.42 -8.03
N ALA A 15 13.34 4.32 -8.57
CA ALA A 15 13.35 4.06 -10.00
C ALA A 15 12.27 4.87 -10.71
N SER A 16 11.02 4.79 -10.24
CA SER A 16 9.92 5.56 -10.85
C SER A 16 9.85 7.02 -10.40
N ARG A 17 10.63 7.42 -9.38
CA ARG A 17 10.55 8.73 -8.71
C ARG A 17 9.15 9.05 -8.19
N ARG A 18 8.37 8.02 -7.87
CA ARG A 18 7.03 8.16 -7.28
C ARG A 18 7.10 7.93 -5.78
N ASP A 19 6.12 8.49 -5.09
CA ASP A 19 5.96 8.30 -3.66
C ASP A 19 4.50 8.05 -3.30
N VAL A 20 4.30 7.34 -2.19
CA VAL A 20 2.99 7.03 -1.65
C VAL A 20 2.99 7.28 -0.15
N THR A 21 1.92 7.89 0.35
CA THR A 21 1.68 8.05 1.79
C THR A 21 0.66 7.00 2.21
N LEU A 22 0.94 6.28 3.30
CA LEU A 22 0.13 5.19 3.82
C LEU A 22 -0.11 5.40 5.32
N GLU A 23 -1.15 4.77 5.85
CA GLU A 23 -1.58 4.94 7.24
C GLU A 23 -1.45 3.63 8.03
N ALA A 24 -0.78 3.70 9.19
CA ALA A 24 -0.59 2.60 10.12
C ALA A 24 -1.56 2.72 11.32
N SER A 25 -2.81 2.35 11.11
CA SER A 25 -3.88 2.35 12.12
C SER A 25 -4.64 1.02 12.12
N ARG A 26 -5.23 0.63 13.26
CA ARG A 26 -5.97 -0.65 13.37
C ARG A 26 -7.22 -0.66 12.49
N GLU A 27 -7.81 0.51 12.29
CA GLU A 27 -9.02 0.73 11.48
C GLU A 27 -8.74 0.42 10.01
N VAL A 28 -7.54 0.77 9.52
CA VAL A 28 -7.11 0.57 8.13
C VAL A 28 -6.41 -0.77 7.93
N CYS A 29 -5.53 -1.16 8.86
CA CYS A 29 -4.64 -2.32 8.74
C CYS A 29 -5.28 -3.60 9.29
N LYS A 30 -6.43 -4.00 8.75
CA LYS A 30 -7.03 -5.31 9.05
C LYS A 30 -6.11 -6.43 8.53
N ARG A 31 -6.21 -7.65 9.09
CA ARG A 31 -5.40 -8.78 8.63
C ARG A 31 -5.52 -8.96 7.11
N ARG A 32 -4.38 -8.97 6.44
CA ARG A 32 -4.26 -9.08 4.98
C ARG A 32 -4.89 -7.91 4.22
N ALA A 33 -5.26 -6.78 4.81
CA ALA A 33 -5.79 -5.65 4.06
C ALA A 33 -4.72 -5.04 3.13
N VAL A 34 -5.12 -4.61 1.95
CA VAL A 34 -4.26 -3.82 1.05
C VAL A 34 -4.36 -2.36 1.48
N LEU A 35 -3.21 -1.74 1.74
CA LEU A 35 -3.17 -0.33 2.16
C LEU A 35 -3.54 0.59 1.00
N ARG A 36 -4.38 1.58 1.29
CA ARG A 36 -4.80 2.59 0.31
C ARG A 36 -3.92 3.83 0.45
N PRO A 37 -3.39 4.37 -0.65
CA PRO A 37 -2.69 5.65 -0.62
C PRO A 37 -3.56 6.75 -0.02
N ARG A 38 -2.98 7.53 0.89
CA ARG A 38 -3.58 8.72 1.51
C ARG A 38 -3.04 9.97 0.83
N ARG A 39 -3.93 10.93 0.58
CA ARG A 39 -3.57 12.25 0.06
C ARG A 39 -3.89 13.31 1.10
N VAL A 40 -2.91 14.14 1.42
CA VAL A 40 -3.08 15.30 2.29
C VAL A 40 -3.17 16.53 1.39
N CYS A 41 -4.20 17.36 1.60
CA CYS A 41 -4.50 18.51 0.74
C CYS A 41 -4.55 19.81 1.55
N VAL A 42 -3.97 20.87 0.99
CA VAL A 42 -4.07 22.25 1.50
C VAL A 42 -5.13 22.96 0.64
N GLY A 43 -6.30 23.28 1.20
CA GLY A 43 -7.34 24.06 0.52
C GLY A 43 -8.71 23.38 0.34
N LYS A 44 -9.64 24.10 -0.29
CA LYS A 44 -11.08 23.74 -0.37
C LYS A 44 -11.44 22.65 -1.40
N LYS A 45 -10.58 22.33 -2.37
CA LYS A 45 -10.86 21.30 -3.38
C LYS A 45 -10.52 19.91 -2.84
N ARG A 46 -11.37 19.41 -1.96
CA ARG A 46 -11.24 18.10 -1.33
C ARG A 46 -12.01 17.07 -2.15
N ARG A 47 -11.36 15.96 -2.50
CA ARG A 47 -12.09 14.73 -2.83
C ARG A 47 -12.51 14.06 -1.52
N GLU A 48 -13.54 13.23 -1.57
CA GLU A 48 -14.11 12.56 -0.40
C GLU A 48 -13.08 11.81 0.46
N ASN A 49 -12.00 11.32 -0.14
CA ASN A 49 -10.95 10.55 0.53
C ASN A 49 -9.68 11.37 0.90
N ASP A 50 -9.67 12.68 0.65
CA ASP A 50 -8.53 13.54 0.94
C ASP A 50 -8.55 13.99 2.42
N ILE A 51 -7.37 14.01 3.04
CA ILE A 51 -7.20 14.45 4.43
C ILE A 51 -6.83 15.94 4.45
N SER A 52 -7.58 16.72 5.22
CA SER A 52 -7.24 18.12 5.47
C SER A 52 -6.02 18.22 6.39
N VAL A 53 -5.13 19.20 6.15
CA VAL A 53 -4.00 19.47 7.05
C VAL A 53 -4.46 19.80 8.47
N ASP A 54 -5.57 20.52 8.61
CA ASP A 54 -6.14 20.89 9.91
C ASP A 54 -6.69 19.69 10.71
N SER A 55 -6.86 18.53 10.05
CA SER A 55 -7.39 17.31 10.67
C SER A 55 -6.29 16.31 11.07
N LEU A 56 -5.02 16.67 10.93
CA LEU A 56 -3.90 15.79 11.28
C LEU A 56 -3.70 15.71 12.79
N ASP A 57 -3.57 14.49 13.33
CA ASP A 57 -3.17 14.28 14.72
C ASP A 57 -1.65 14.25 14.86
N PHE A 58 -1.07 15.36 15.32
CA PHE A 58 0.38 15.51 15.52
C PHE A 58 0.93 14.73 16.72
N ARG A 59 0.08 14.14 17.57
CA ARG A 59 0.56 13.26 18.66
C ARG A 59 0.91 11.87 18.14
N LYS A 60 0.29 11.45 17.04
CA LYS A 60 0.46 10.14 16.41
C LYS A 60 1.68 10.16 15.47
N LYS A 61 2.88 10.11 16.04
CA LYS A 61 4.14 10.15 15.29
C LYS A 61 4.65 8.75 14.99
N ILE A 62 5.07 8.52 13.75
CA ILE A 62 5.88 7.36 13.39
C ILE A 62 7.34 7.79 13.45
N LEU A 63 8.07 7.28 14.44
CA LEU A 63 9.48 7.61 14.67
C LEU A 63 10.41 6.43 14.37
N HIS A 64 9.91 5.21 14.53
CA HIS A 64 10.69 4.00 14.35
C HIS A 64 10.10 3.16 13.22
N THR A 65 10.96 2.85 12.26
CA THR A 65 10.66 1.99 11.13
C THR A 65 11.85 1.12 10.81
N ALA A 66 11.62 -0.13 10.44
CA ALA A 66 12.66 -1.04 10.01
C ALA A 66 12.28 -1.68 8.66
N TRP A 67 13.30 -2.00 7.88
CA TRP A 67 13.21 -2.74 6.62
C TRP A 67 13.93 -4.07 6.79
N HIS A 68 13.33 -5.14 6.30
CA HIS A 68 14.05 -6.40 6.19
C HIS A 68 15.16 -6.25 5.12
N PRO A 69 16.38 -6.78 5.35
CA PRO A 69 17.50 -6.55 4.45
C PRO A 69 17.35 -7.24 3.09
N THR A 70 16.62 -8.35 3.03
CA THR A 70 16.51 -9.20 1.83
C THR A 70 15.11 -9.33 1.28
N ASP A 71 14.09 -9.09 2.11
CA ASP A 71 12.70 -9.36 1.75
C ASP A 71 11.89 -8.07 1.77
N ASN A 72 10.79 -8.05 1.01
CA ASN A 72 9.86 -6.92 0.94
C ASN A 72 8.95 -6.89 2.16
N ILE A 73 9.56 -6.80 3.35
CA ILE A 73 8.91 -6.75 4.65
C ILE A 73 9.37 -5.49 5.37
N ILE A 74 8.41 -4.75 5.92
CA ILE A 74 8.67 -3.56 6.72
C ILE A 74 7.95 -3.69 8.07
N ALA A 75 8.60 -3.16 9.11
CA ALA A 75 8.03 -3.07 10.45
C ALA A 75 7.90 -1.59 10.85
N ILE A 76 6.75 -1.23 11.40
CA ILE A 76 6.40 0.15 11.75
C ILE A 76 5.80 0.18 13.15
N ALA A 77 6.41 0.95 14.06
CA ALA A 77 5.85 1.20 15.38
C ALA A 77 4.97 2.46 15.34
N ALA A 78 3.67 2.30 15.59
CA ALA A 78 2.70 3.40 15.55
C ALA A 78 1.64 3.20 16.63
N SER A 79 1.39 4.25 17.44
CA SER A 79 0.34 4.30 18.45
C SER A 79 0.23 2.99 19.24
N ASN A 80 1.25 2.62 20.02
CA ASN A 80 1.36 1.40 20.84
C ASN A 80 1.21 0.04 20.13
N ASN A 81 1.24 0.02 18.79
CA ASN A 81 1.18 -1.20 17.99
C ASN A 81 2.42 -1.34 17.12
N LEU A 82 2.82 -2.58 16.88
CA LEU A 82 3.81 -2.93 15.88
C LEU A 82 3.09 -3.51 14.66
N PHE A 83 3.19 -2.81 13.53
CA PHE A 83 2.63 -3.25 12.26
C PHE A 83 3.71 -3.90 11.41
N ILE A 84 3.41 -5.06 10.85
CA ILE A 84 4.28 -5.77 9.90
C ILE A 84 3.55 -5.80 8.57
N PHE A 85 4.15 -5.20 7.55
CA PHE A 85 3.65 -5.25 6.18
C PHE A 85 4.61 -6.07 5.35
N GLN A 86 4.06 -6.97 4.56
CA GLN A 86 4.81 -7.76 3.59
C GLN A 86 4.13 -7.61 2.24
N ASP A 87 4.94 -7.62 1.18
CA ASP A 87 4.37 -7.74 -0.15
C ASP A 87 3.57 -9.04 -0.25
N ARG A 88 2.43 -8.99 -0.94
CA ARG A 88 1.68 -10.20 -1.26
C ARG A 88 2.38 -10.85 -2.46
N HIS A 89 3.46 -11.58 -2.22
CA HIS A 89 3.80 -12.65 -3.13
C HIS A 89 2.63 -13.64 -3.11
N GLY A 90 1.80 -13.60 -4.16
CA GLY A 90 0.84 -14.67 -4.40
C GLY A 90 1.59 -16.00 -4.52
N PRO A 91 0.99 -17.13 -4.12
CA PRO A 91 1.58 -18.43 -4.43
C PRO A 91 1.46 -18.62 -5.95
N GLY A 92 2.46 -18.22 -6.73
CA GLY A 92 2.35 -18.36 -8.20
C GLY A 92 3.30 -17.62 -9.13
N HIS A 93 4.41 -17.00 -8.69
CA HIS A 93 5.39 -16.50 -9.67
C HIS A 93 6.82 -16.97 -9.39
N LEU A 94 7.01 -18.17 -9.90
CA LEU A 94 8.23 -18.89 -10.26
C LEU A 94 9.32 -18.01 -10.90
N GLY A 95 10.57 -18.42 -10.68
CA GLY A 95 11.53 -18.41 -11.77
C GLY A 95 11.04 -19.36 -12.87
N SER A 96 10.74 -18.81 -14.04
CA SER A 96 10.62 -19.55 -15.31
C SER A 96 10.80 -18.57 -16.46
N HIS A 97 11.93 -18.65 -17.15
CA HIS A 97 12.05 -18.21 -18.54
C HIS A 97 11.21 -19.15 -19.41
N HIS A 98 10.09 -18.71 -19.98
CA HIS A 98 9.58 -19.24 -21.26
C HIS A 98 8.44 -18.39 -21.83
N LEU A 99 8.49 -18.14 -23.15
CA LEU A 99 7.47 -17.50 -23.98
C LEU A 99 6.13 -18.25 -23.91
N GLU A 100 4.99 -17.52 -24.00
CA GLU A 100 4.16 -17.50 -25.22
C GLU A 100 3.08 -16.41 -25.09
N GLN A 101 2.99 -15.60 -26.13
CA GLN A 101 2.02 -14.52 -26.33
C GLN A 101 0.97 -15.04 -27.31
N ASP A 102 -0.28 -14.64 -27.10
CA ASP A 102 -1.46 -14.83 -27.96
C ASP A 102 -2.28 -16.12 -27.82
N LYS A 103 -3.44 -16.00 -27.13
CA LYS A 103 -4.71 -16.57 -27.60
C LYS A 103 -5.91 -15.78 -27.03
N PRO A 104 -6.75 -15.15 -27.88
CA PRO A 104 -8.03 -14.59 -27.44
C PRO A 104 -9.08 -15.70 -27.25
N LEU A 105 -9.81 -15.65 -26.13
CA LEU A 105 -10.93 -16.54 -25.82
C LEU A 105 -12.11 -16.23 -26.77
N GLN A 106 -12.45 -17.19 -27.64
CA GLN A 106 -13.66 -17.15 -28.46
C GLN A 106 -14.88 -17.62 -27.64
N LEU A 107 -15.95 -16.85 -27.71
CA LEU A 107 -17.28 -17.14 -27.16
C LEU A 107 -17.89 -18.33 -27.92
N GLN A 108 -18.31 -19.39 -27.22
CA GLN A 108 -19.13 -20.44 -27.82
C GLN A 108 -20.56 -20.29 -27.30
N ASP A 109 -21.42 -19.71 -28.14
CA ASP A 109 -22.86 -19.85 -28.02
C ASP A 109 -23.25 -21.29 -28.33
N THR A 110 -23.85 -22.00 -27.37
CA THR A 110 -24.57 -23.24 -27.65
C THR A 110 -26.06 -23.01 -27.48
N THR A 111 -26.74 -22.81 -28.60
CA THR A 111 -28.20 -22.94 -28.72
C THR A 111 -28.54 -24.34 -29.22
N ARG A 112 -29.60 -24.91 -28.62
CA ARG A 112 -30.47 -26.03 -29.03
C ARG A 112 -30.00 -27.47 -28.83
N GLN A 113 -30.83 -28.22 -28.08
CA GLN A 113 -31.91 -29.00 -28.71
C GLN A 113 -33.26 -28.56 -28.16
#